data_AF-A0A9X2BH49-F1
#
_entry.id   AF-A0A9X2BH49-F1
#
_cell.length_a   1.000
_cell.length_b   1.000
_cell.length_c   1.000
_cell.angle_alpha   90.00
_cell.angle_beta   90.00
_cell.angle_gamma   90.00
#
_symmetry.space_group_name_H-M   'P 1'
#
loop_
_entity.id
_entity.type
_entity.pdbx_description
1 polymer ?
#
loop_
_entity_poly.entity_id
_entity_poly.type
_entity_poly.pdbx_seq_one_letter_code
_entity_poly.pdbx_strand_id
1 'polypeptide(L)'
;MRWSTGCSKDARTVRSVDIVCEETDLVRGEVYIRHSNKCHASWAQVYFGFPLEKGETGNAEIRQFDSHKIFMRLYDCASPGGNGKVSPGQLSCYSAMVNNPAGNYARAQGVWSKNGIYFWGFGNTSYY
;
A
#
# COMPACT_ATOMS: atom_id res chain seq x y z
N MET A 1 -6.32 -15.84 4.46
CA MET A 1 -6.65 -15.62 3.04
C MET A 1 -5.36 -15.58 2.25
N ARG A 2 -5.12 -16.57 1.38
CA ARG A 2 -3.98 -16.58 0.45
C ARG A 2 -4.27 -15.56 -0.65
N TRP A 3 -3.25 -14.85 -1.13
CA TRP A 3 -3.27 -14.09 -2.38
C TRP A 3 -3.94 -14.94 -3.47
N SER A 4 -5.22 -14.70 -3.72
CA SER A 4 -5.95 -15.39 -4.78
C SER A 4 -5.42 -14.75 -6.06
N THR A 5 -4.59 -15.50 -6.78
CA THR A 5 -4.01 -15.14 -8.08
C THR A 5 -5.04 -14.73 -9.12
N GLY A 6 -6.34 -14.86 -8.83
CA GLY A 6 -7.44 -14.33 -9.62
C GLY A 6 -7.72 -12.84 -9.43
N CYS A 7 -7.53 -12.28 -8.23
CA CYS A 7 -7.90 -10.87 -7.95
C CYS A 7 -6.91 -9.87 -8.53
N SER A 8 -5.62 -10.24 -8.60
CA SER A 8 -4.61 -9.36 -9.18
C SER A 8 -4.75 -9.23 -10.70
N LYS A 9 -5.42 -10.16 -11.38
CA LYS A 9 -5.54 -10.19 -12.85
C LYS A 9 -6.49 -9.12 -13.41
N ASP A 10 -7.57 -8.81 -12.69
CA ASP A 10 -8.51 -7.73 -13.05
C ASP A 10 -8.26 -6.46 -12.24
N ALA A 11 -7.17 -6.40 -11.48
CA ALA A 11 -6.87 -5.29 -10.61
C ALA A 11 -6.63 -4.00 -11.40
N ARG A 12 -7.34 -2.94 -11.02
CA ARG A 12 -7.07 -1.58 -11.49
C ARG A 12 -6.55 -0.71 -10.35
N THR A 13 -5.76 0.29 -10.70
CA THR A 13 -5.42 1.37 -9.76
C THR A 13 -6.61 2.30 -9.66
N VAL A 14 -7.13 2.51 -8.46
CA VAL A 14 -8.27 3.42 -8.23
C VAL A 14 -7.81 4.79 -7.71
N ARG A 15 -6.72 4.80 -6.94
CA ARG A 15 -6.02 5.99 -6.45
C ARG A 15 -4.55 5.69 -6.34
N SER A 16 -3.73 6.73 -6.44
CA SER A 16 -2.31 6.66 -6.12
C SER A 16 -1.80 8.00 -5.63
N VAL A 17 -0.60 7.99 -5.06
CA VAL A 17 0.11 9.17 -4.56
C VAL A 17 1.60 8.86 -4.43
N ASP A 18 2.42 9.86 -4.69
CA ASP A 18 3.86 9.75 -4.55
C ASP A 18 4.27 9.61 -3.08
N ILE A 19 5.35 8.85 -2.86
CA ILE A 19 6.12 8.84 -1.63
C ILE A 19 7.23 9.86 -1.82
N VAL A 20 7.05 11.03 -1.22
CA VAL A 20 7.96 12.16 -1.34
C VAL A 20 8.89 12.19 -0.14
N CYS A 21 10.19 12.37 -0.40
CA CYS A 21 11.20 12.55 0.62
C CYS A 21 11.04 13.90 1.30
N GLU A 22 10.84 13.94 2.62
CA GLU A 22 10.46 15.16 3.36
C GLU A 22 11.52 16.28 3.29
N GLU A 23 12.80 15.92 3.18
CA GLU A 23 13.90 16.90 3.21
C GLU A 23 14.25 17.47 1.83
N THR A 24 13.93 16.75 0.75
CA THR A 24 14.44 17.03 -0.59
C THR A 24 13.35 17.19 -1.64
N ASP A 25 12.09 16.93 -1.27
CA ASP A 25 10.93 16.85 -2.15
C ASP A 25 11.10 15.85 -3.32
N LEU A 26 12.08 14.94 -3.23
CA LEU A 26 12.31 13.92 -4.24
C LEU A 26 11.30 12.77 -4.10
N VAL A 27 10.69 12.37 -5.22
CA VAL A 27 9.82 11.20 -5.27
C VAL A 27 10.67 9.92 -5.21
N ARG A 28 10.49 9.12 -4.15
CA ARG A 28 11.18 7.83 -3.99
C ARG A 28 10.40 6.67 -4.60
N GLY A 29 9.07 6.77 -4.60
CA GLY A 29 8.17 5.74 -5.09
C GLY A 29 6.73 6.24 -5.10
N GLU A 30 5.80 5.33 -5.32
CA GLU A 30 4.37 5.62 -5.38
C GLU A 30 3.61 4.51 -4.65
N VAL A 31 2.54 4.89 -3.95
CA VAL A 31 1.60 3.94 -3.35
C VAL A 31 0.27 3.98 -4.08
N TYR A 32 -0.27 2.80 -4.36
CA TYR A 32 -1.50 2.58 -5.10
C TYR A 32 -2.55 1.95 -4.20
N ILE A 33 -3.80 2.38 -4.32
CA ILE A 33 -4.94 1.51 -4.02
C ILE A 33 -5.22 0.69 -5.28
N ARG A 34 -5.10 -0.63 -5.17
CA ARG A 34 -5.49 -1.59 -6.19
C ARG A 34 -6.84 -2.18 -5.82
N HIS A 35 -7.73 -2.35 -6.80
CA HIS A 35 -9.06 -2.91 -6.60
C HIS A 35 -9.40 -3.94 -7.68
N SER A 36 -9.97 -5.06 -7.25
CA SER A 36 -10.55 -6.11 -8.12
C SER A 36 -12.07 -6.07 -7.99
N ASN A 37 -12.75 -5.82 -9.10
CA ASN A 37 -14.21 -5.88 -9.14
C ASN A 37 -14.68 -7.33 -8.99
N LYS A 38 -13.92 -8.29 -9.54
CA LYS A 38 -14.24 -9.73 -9.45
C LYS A 38 -14.20 -10.24 -8.02
N CYS A 39 -13.21 -9.80 -7.24
CA CYS A 39 -13.05 -10.23 -5.85
C CYS A 39 -13.74 -9.30 -4.85
N HIS A 40 -14.29 -8.17 -5.30
CA HIS A 40 -14.82 -7.11 -4.44
C HIS A 40 -13.84 -6.74 -3.32
N ALA A 41 -12.57 -6.55 -3.67
CA ALA A 41 -11.51 -6.39 -2.69
C ALA A 41 -10.48 -5.36 -3.13
N SER A 42 -9.94 -4.63 -2.15
CA SER A 42 -8.91 -3.62 -2.34
C SER A 42 -7.67 -3.93 -1.51
N TRP A 43 -6.50 -3.52 -1.98
CA TRP A 43 -5.24 -3.61 -1.23
C TRP A 43 -4.33 -2.44 -1.58
N ALA A 44 -3.37 -2.16 -0.71
CA ALA A 44 -2.31 -1.21 -0.99
C ALA A 44 -1.16 -1.92 -1.68
N GLN A 45 -0.54 -1.27 -2.67
CA GLN A 45 0.71 -1.71 -3.27
C GLN A 45 1.65 -0.51 -3.29
N VAL A 46 2.89 -0.68 -2.88
CA VAL A 46 3.94 0.33 -3.07
C VAL A 46 4.89 -0.14 -4.16
N TYR A 47 5.37 0.79 -4.98
CA TYR A 47 6.43 0.56 -5.95
C TYR A 47 7.46 1.68 -5.84
N PHE A 48 8.74 1.32 -5.73
CA PHE A 48 9.85 2.24 -5.71
C PHE A 48 10.49 2.33 -7.09
N GLY A 49 10.96 3.52 -7.49
CA GLY A 49 11.56 3.71 -8.82
C GLY A 49 12.87 2.94 -9.02
N PHE A 50 13.56 2.61 -7.93
CA PHE A 50 14.79 1.82 -7.91
C PHE A 50 14.78 0.87 -6.72
N PRO A 51 15.48 -0.28 -6.80
CA PRO A 51 15.56 -1.21 -5.68
C PRO A 51 16.04 -0.51 -4.41
N LEU A 52 15.48 -0.91 -3.26
CA LEU A 52 15.89 -0.32 -1.99
C LEU A 52 17.34 -0.69 -1.64
N GLU A 53 18.08 0.25 -1.10
CA GLU A 53 19.47 0.07 -0.70
C GLU A 53 19.58 -0.62 0.68
N LYS A 54 20.79 -1.01 1.07
CA LYS A 54 21.05 -1.51 2.44
C LYS A 54 20.67 -0.43 3.45
N GLY A 55 19.91 -0.83 4.47
CA GLY A 55 19.39 0.08 5.50
C GLY A 55 18.07 0.74 5.11
N GLU A 56 17.59 0.57 3.87
CA GLU A 56 16.28 1.05 3.46
C GLU A 56 15.20 -0.02 3.62
N THR A 57 14.00 0.41 4.03
CA THR A 57 12.82 -0.45 4.02
C THR A 57 11.60 0.31 3.53
N GLY A 58 10.64 -0.42 2.98
CA GLY A 58 9.38 0.14 2.49
C GLY A 58 8.17 -0.64 2.97
N ASN A 59 7.05 0.05 3.16
CA ASN A 59 5.77 -0.56 3.52
C ASN A 59 4.61 0.12 2.80
N ALA A 60 3.52 -0.61 2.64
CA ALA A 60 2.24 -0.09 2.22
C ALA A 60 1.16 -0.56 3.19
N GLU A 61 0.27 0.34 3.58
CA GLU A 61 -0.86 0.07 4.45
C GLU A 61 -2.15 0.36 3.71
N ILE A 62 -3.14 -0.51 3.83
CA ILE A 62 -4.52 -0.26 3.43
C ILE A 62 -5.38 -0.14 4.69
N ARG A 63 -6.14 0.95 4.77
CA ARG A 63 -7.12 1.21 5.83
C ARG A 63 -8.50 1.15 5.24
N GLN A 64 -9.36 0.33 5.83
CA GLN A 64 -10.77 0.25 5.47
C GLN A 64 -11.61 1.06 6.45
N PHE A 65 -12.62 1.72 5.91
CA PHE A 65 -13.63 2.46 6.64
C PHE A 65 -15.03 2.03 6.19
N ASP A 66 -16.01 2.18 7.07
CA ASP A 66 -17.42 1.96 6.72
C ASP A 66 -18.01 3.13 5.92
N SER A 67 -19.31 3.07 5.60
CA SER A 67 -20.02 4.13 4.86
C SER A 67 -20.03 5.49 5.55
N HIS A 68 -19.73 5.57 6.84
CA HIS A 68 -19.61 6.81 7.62
C HIS A 68 -18.15 7.23 7.83
N LYS A 69 -17.21 6.60 7.12
CA LYS A 69 -15.76 6.81 7.24
C LYS A 69 -15.22 6.48 8.64
N ILE A 70 -15.87 5.56 9.36
CA ILE A 70 -15.39 5.04 10.65
C ILE A 70 -14.37 3.93 10.36
N PHE A 71 -13.20 4.02 10.99
CA PHE A 71 -12.13 3.05 10.81
C PHE A 71 -12.59 1.65 11.22
N MET A 72 -12.38 0.66 10.35
CA MET A 72 -12.73 -0.73 10.60
C MET A 72 -11.51 -1.60 10.86
N ARG A 73 -10.53 -1.53 9.95
CA ARG A 73 -9.34 -2.38 10.00
C ARG A 73 -8.20 -1.81 9.16
N LEU A 74 -7.00 -2.29 9.44
CA LEU A 74 -5.77 -1.97 8.75
C LEU A 74 -5.03 -3.27 8.41
N TYR A 75 -4.48 -3.33 7.21
CA TYR A 75 -3.48 -4.33 6.84
C TYR A 75 -2.29 -3.64 6.21
N ASP A 76 -1.11 -4.19 6.45
CA ASP A 76 0.14 -3.75 5.85
C ASP A 76 0.78 -4.87 5.02
N CYS A 77 1.95 -4.62 4.43
CA CYS A 77 2.63 -5.64 3.64
C CYS A 77 3.02 -6.88 4.45
N ALA A 78 3.28 -6.74 5.76
CA ALA A 78 3.66 -7.86 6.63
C ALA A 78 2.45 -8.66 7.15
N SER A 79 1.24 -8.12 7.03
CA SER A 79 0.01 -8.76 7.49
C SER A 79 -0.25 -10.08 6.77
N PRO A 80 -0.86 -11.09 7.42
CA PRO A 80 -1.19 -12.35 6.76
C PRO A 80 -2.05 -12.15 5.50
N GLY A 81 -1.50 -12.51 4.34
CA GLY A 81 -2.11 -12.27 3.03
C GLY A 81 -1.42 -11.19 2.19
N GLY A 82 -0.50 -10.43 2.78
CA GLY A 82 0.52 -9.63 2.07
C GLY A 82 1.77 -10.46 1.72
N ASN A 83 2.79 -9.81 1.13
CA ASN A 83 4.06 -10.46 0.75
C ASN A 83 5.30 -10.01 1.52
N GLY A 84 5.13 -9.39 2.69
CA GLY A 84 6.22 -8.85 3.48
C GLY A 84 6.63 -7.45 3.04
N LYS A 85 7.27 -6.71 3.95
CA LYS A 85 7.80 -5.36 3.69
C LYS A 85 8.86 -5.39 2.58
N VAL A 86 9.01 -4.27 1.87
CA VAL A 86 10.08 -4.11 0.88
C VAL A 86 11.42 -4.09 1.63
N SER A 87 12.22 -5.10 1.35
CA SER A 87 13.57 -5.27 1.88
C SER A 87 14.63 -4.78 0.86
N PRO A 88 15.89 -4.59 1.27
CA PRO A 88 16.96 -4.23 0.33
C PRO A 88 17.00 -5.15 -0.89
N GLY A 89 17.15 -4.55 -2.07
CA GLY A 89 17.14 -5.23 -3.37
C GLY A 89 15.74 -5.47 -3.96
N GLN A 90 14.66 -5.14 -3.24
CA GLN A 90 13.29 -5.25 -3.74
C GLN A 90 12.74 -3.90 -4.17
N LEU A 91 11.72 -3.94 -5.05
CA LEU A 91 11.06 -2.75 -5.61
C LEU A 91 9.68 -2.50 -5.02
N SER A 92 9.00 -3.52 -4.50
CA SER A 92 7.57 -3.40 -4.20
C SER A 92 7.09 -4.40 -3.17
N CYS A 93 6.04 -4.02 -2.45
CA CYS A 93 5.23 -4.93 -1.66
C CYS A 93 3.75 -4.61 -1.80
N TYR A 94 2.91 -5.51 -1.35
CA TYR A 94 1.48 -5.35 -1.27
C TYR A 94 0.94 -5.78 0.10
N SER A 95 -0.09 -5.08 0.56
CA SER A 95 -0.82 -5.43 1.77
C SER A 95 -1.71 -6.65 1.56
N ALA A 96 -2.19 -7.23 2.66
CA ALA A 96 -3.39 -8.07 2.59
C ALA A 96 -4.59 -7.28 2.05
N MET A 97 -5.58 -8.00 1.54
CA MET A 97 -6.78 -7.41 0.95
C MET A 97 -7.84 -7.08 2.01
N VAL A 98 -8.51 -5.95 1.86
CA VAL A 98 -9.76 -5.62 2.53
C VAL A 98 -10.92 -5.87 1.57
N ASN A 99 -11.90 -6.67 1.98
CA ASN A 99 -13.11 -6.87 1.20
C ASN A 99 -13.93 -5.59 1.26
N ASN A 100 -14.46 -5.13 0.13
CA ASN A 100 -15.30 -3.95 0.02
C ASN A 100 -16.78 -4.37 -0.06
N PRO A 101 -17.48 -4.63 1.06
CA PRO A 101 -18.94 -4.69 1.01
C PRO A 101 -19.45 -3.32 0.56
N ALA A 102 -20.50 -3.31 -0.26
CA ALA A 102 -21.00 -2.12 -0.93
C ALA A 102 -21.14 -0.92 0.05
N GLY A 103 -20.46 0.18 -0.26
CA GLY A 103 -20.50 1.42 0.53
C GLY A 103 -19.30 1.65 1.47
N ASN A 104 -18.36 0.71 1.58
CA ASN A 104 -17.14 0.93 2.36
C ASN A 104 -16.08 1.71 1.56
N TYR A 105 -15.25 2.47 2.29
CA TYR A 105 -14.15 3.24 1.73
C TYR A 105 -12.79 2.62 2.04
N ALA A 106 -11.81 2.89 1.19
CA ALA A 106 -10.43 2.51 1.44
C ALA A 106 -9.44 3.68 1.25
N ARG A 107 -8.37 3.68 2.04
CA ARG A 107 -7.22 4.60 1.92
C ARG A 107 -5.92 3.83 2.00
N ALA A 108 -4.96 4.15 1.13
CA ALA A 108 -3.61 3.61 1.24
C ALA A 108 -2.62 4.65 1.78
N GLN A 109 -1.62 4.14 2.50
CA GLN A 109 -0.44 4.89 2.91
C GLN A 109 0.81 4.12 2.51
N GLY A 110 1.78 4.82 1.93
CA GLY A 110 3.10 4.30 1.58
C GLY A 110 4.16 4.96 2.45
N VAL A 111 5.14 4.18 2.89
CA VAL A 111 6.25 4.67 3.72
C VAL A 111 7.57 4.14 3.18
N TRP A 112 8.56 5.02 3.18
CA TRP A 112 9.98 4.69 2.99
C TRP A 112 10.80 5.17 4.18
N SER A 113 11.73 4.34 4.63
CA SER A 113 12.64 4.63 5.74
C SER A 113 14.07 4.22 5.38
N LYS A 114 15.05 4.91 5.99
CA LYS A 114 16.49 4.63 5.87
C LYS A 114 17.12 4.63 7.27
N ASN A 115 17.89 3.59 7.58
CA ASN A 115 18.63 3.38 8.84
C ASN A 115 17.78 3.43 10.12
N GLY A 116 16.53 2.93 10.07
CA GLY A 116 15.66 2.82 11.24
C GLY A 116 15.06 4.15 11.75
N ILE A 117 15.31 5.26 11.05
CA ILE A 117 14.55 6.50 11.24
C ILE A 117 13.18 6.28 10.59
N TYR A 118 12.13 6.38 11.39
CA TYR A 118 10.82 5.81 11.06
C TYR A 118 10.18 6.40 9.80
N PHE A 119 10.57 7.59 9.34
CA PHE A 119 10.10 8.15 8.06
C PHE A 119 11.18 9.02 7.41
N TRP A 120 11.42 8.77 6.12
CA TRP A 120 12.13 9.70 5.24
C TRP A 120 11.21 10.19 4.11
N GLY A 121 10.10 9.50 3.86
CA GLY A 121 9.05 9.96 2.95
C GLY A 121 7.74 9.21 3.14
N PHE A 122 6.63 9.88 2.83
CA PHE A 122 5.28 9.34 2.98
C PHE A 122 4.40 9.68 1.77
N GLY A 123 3.42 8.83 1.51
CA GLY A 123 2.36 9.06 0.54
C GLY A 123 1.03 8.62 1.11
N ASN A 124 0.02 9.48 1.08
CA ASN A 124 -1.30 9.22 1.64
C ASN A 124 -2.41 9.45 0.62
N THR A 125 -3.13 8.41 0.21
CA THR A 125 -4.20 8.58 -0.78
C THR A 125 -5.43 9.22 -0.16
N SER A 126 -6.37 9.66 -1.01
CA SER A 126 -7.74 9.97 -0.61
C SER A 126 -8.57 8.68 -0.42
N TYR A 127 -9.80 8.84 0.07
CA TYR A 127 -10.79 7.75 0.13
C TYR A 127 -11.20 7.32 -1.30
N TYR A 128 -11.23 6.02 -1.52
CA TYR A 128 -11.87 5.34 -2.65
C TYR A 128 -13.17 4.71 -2.19
#